data_AF-A0A2G6P8N5-F1
#
_entry.id   AF-A0A2G6P8N5-F1
#
_cell.length_a   1.000
_cell.length_b   1.000
_cell.length_c   1.000
_cell.angle_alpha   90.00
_cell.angle_beta   90.00
_cell.angle_gamma   90.00
#
_symmetry.space_group_name_H-M   'P 1'
#
loop_
_entity.id
_entity.type
_entity.pdbx_description
1 polymer ?
#
loop_
_entity_poly.entity_id
_entity_poly.type
_entity_poly.pdbx_seq_one_letter_code
_entity_poly.pdbx_strand_id
1 'polypeptide(L)'
;IINVPALTEERRKELSKQAKAVAEDTKVGIRNDRKEAMHEIKKTEASEDMKANAEIDIQNLTDKFIKKVDEIYSVKEKEIMTV
;
A
#
# COMPACT_ATOMS: atom_id res chain seq x y z
N ILE A 1 -20.82 -25.16 -11.64
CA ILE A 1 -19.73 -24.27 -12.08
C ILE A 1 -20.37 -22.96 -12.52
N ILE A 2 -19.98 -21.83 -11.92
CA ILE A 2 -20.44 -20.51 -12.37
C ILE A 2 -19.56 -20.11 -13.55
N ASN A 3 -20.15 -19.94 -14.72
CA ASN A 3 -19.43 -19.50 -15.91
C ASN A 3 -19.37 -17.96 -15.89
N VAL A 4 -18.17 -17.40 -15.79
CA VAL A 4 -17.96 -15.96 -15.83
C VAL A 4 -17.58 -15.58 -17.27
N PRO A 5 -18.39 -14.77 -17.97
CA PRO A 5 -18.09 -14.34 -19.32
C PRO A 5 -16.78 -13.54 -19.38
N ALA A 6 -16.10 -13.60 -20.52
CA ALA A 6 -14.93 -12.76 -20.77
C ALA A 6 -15.31 -11.27 -20.66
N LEU A 7 -14.49 -10.50 -19.95
CA LEU A 7 -14.70 -9.07 -19.79
C LEU A 7 -14.36 -8.34 -21.09
N THR A 8 -15.18 -7.34 -21.43
CA THR A 8 -14.87 -6.37 -22.48
C THR A 8 -13.67 -5.51 -22.09
N GLU A 9 -13.01 -4.91 -23.07
CA GLU A 9 -11.86 -4.02 -22.83
C GLU A 9 -12.24 -2.81 -21.97
N GLU A 10 -13.42 -2.22 -22.21
CA GLU A 10 -13.95 -1.12 -21.41
C GLU A 10 -14.10 -1.51 -19.94
N ARG A 11 -14.67 -2.70 -19.67
CA ARG A 11 -14.83 -3.18 -18.31
C ARG A 11 -13.50 -3.45 -17.62
N ARG A 12 -12.48 -3.95 -18.35
CA ARG A 12 -11.12 -4.14 -17.81
C ARG A 12 -10.48 -2.81 -17.43
N LYS A 13 -10.63 -1.77 -18.27
CA LYS A 13 -10.13 -0.42 -17.95
C LYS A 13 -10.77 0.17 -16.70
N GLU A 14 -12.08 -0.03 -16.51
CA GLU A 14 -12.77 0.40 -15.28
C GLU A 14 -12.23 -0.30 -14.04
N LEU A 15 -12.05 -1.63 -14.10
CA LEU A 15 -11.52 -2.41 -12.99
C LEU A 15 -10.08 -2.03 -12.66
N SER A 16 -9.24 -1.77 -13.67
CA SER A 16 -7.87 -1.28 -13.48
C SER A 16 -7.86 0.08 -12.75
N LYS A 17 -8.72 1.02 -13.14
CA LYS A 17 -8.87 2.31 -12.43
C LYS A 17 -9.30 2.14 -10.97
N GLN A 18 -10.25 1.24 -10.70
CA GLN A 18 -10.68 0.95 -9.33
C GLN A 18 -9.55 0.33 -8.50
N ALA A 19 -8.82 -0.64 -9.06
CA ALA A 19 -7.66 -1.24 -8.40
C ALA A 19 -6.59 -0.20 -8.06
N LYS A 20 -6.36 0.77 -8.96
CA LYS A 20 -5.42 1.86 -8.74
C LYS A 20 -5.86 2.78 -7.60
N ALA A 21 -7.14 3.15 -7.56
CA ALA A 21 -7.68 3.98 -6.49
C ALA A 21 -7.48 3.31 -5.12
N VAL A 22 -7.80 2.02 -5.01
CA VAL A 22 -7.60 1.25 -3.78
C VAL A 22 -6.12 1.19 -3.37
N ALA A 23 -5.21 1.02 -4.33
CA ALA A 23 -3.77 1.02 -4.07
C ALA A 23 -3.29 2.38 -3.54
N GLU A 24 -3.73 3.49 -4.13
CA GLU A 24 -3.37 4.83 -3.66
C GLU A 24 -3.95 5.14 -2.28
N ASP A 25 -5.22 4.82 -2.04
CA ASP A 25 -5.86 5.00 -0.72
C ASP A 25 -5.13 4.21 0.37
N THR A 26 -4.73 2.98 0.06
CA THR A 26 -3.93 2.14 0.98
C THR A 26 -2.57 2.79 1.29
N LYS A 27 -1.89 3.33 0.28
CA LYS A 27 -0.61 4.05 0.47
C LYS A 27 -0.79 5.32 1.30
N VAL A 28 -1.93 6.01 1.19
CA VAL A 28 -2.25 7.15 2.07
C VAL A 28 -2.41 6.69 3.52
N GLY A 29 -3.14 5.58 3.75
CA GLY A 29 -3.26 4.97 5.07
C GLY A 29 -1.90 4.66 5.72
N ILE A 30 -1.02 3.96 5.00
CA ILE A 30 0.33 3.63 5.47
C ILE A 30 1.12 4.89 5.86
N ARG A 31 1.01 5.99 5.09
CA ARG A 31 1.70 7.25 5.40
C ARG A 31 1.13 7.95 6.63
N ASN A 32 -0.18 7.82 6.86
CA ASN A 32 -0.82 8.35 8.06
C ASN A 32 -0.38 7.57 9.30
N ASP A 33 -0.38 6.23 9.24
CA ASP A 33 0.09 5.38 10.33
C ASP A 33 1.55 5.68 10.69
N ARG A 34 2.41 5.87 9.67
CA ARG A 34 3.79 6.32 9.87
C ARG A 34 3.85 7.65 10.63
N LYS A 35 3.04 8.64 10.22
CA LYS A 35 3.01 9.95 10.88
C LYS A 35 2.59 9.83 12.34
N GLU A 36 1.57 9.02 12.62
CA GLU A 36 1.11 8.76 13.98
C GLU A 36 2.18 8.07 14.82
N ALA A 37 2.79 7.00 14.31
CA ALA A 37 3.85 6.28 15.00
C ALA A 37 5.07 7.16 15.31
N MET A 38 5.49 8.00 14.37
CA MET A 38 6.57 8.99 14.58
C MET A 38 6.21 10.02 15.65
N HIS A 39 4.94 10.44 15.72
CA HIS A 39 4.48 11.35 16.75
C HIS A 39 4.46 10.70 18.13
N GLU A 40 4.03 9.44 18.23
CA GLU A 40 4.02 8.72 19.49
C GLU A 40 5.43 8.43 20.02
N ILE A 41 6.39 8.04 19.17
CA ILE A 41 7.79 7.85 19.60
C ILE A 41 8.36 9.10 20.25
N LYS A 42 8.09 10.28 19.68
CA LYS A 42 8.59 11.55 20.21
C LYS A 42 8.09 11.86 21.61
N LYS A 43 6.90 11.35 21.98
CA LYS A 43 6.32 11.52 23.31
C LYS A 43 6.85 10.51 24.34
N THR A 44 7.61 9.50 23.92
CA THR A 44 8.13 8.49 24.83
C THR A 44 9.30 9.03 25.66
N GLU A 45 9.46 8.51 26.87
CA GLU A 45 10.60 8.77 27.75
C GLU A 45 11.80 7.84 27.45
N ALA A 46 11.81 7.17 26.30
CA ALA A 46 12.92 6.32 25.87
C ALA A 46 14.18 7.15 25.55
N SER A 47 15.34 6.51 25.56
CA SER A 47 16.59 7.18 25.18
C SER A 47 16.57 7.63 23.71
N GLU A 48 17.34 8.66 23.38
CA GLU A 48 17.44 9.17 22.01
C GLU A 48 17.94 8.10 21.03
N ASP A 49 18.88 7.24 21.44
CA ASP A 49 19.34 6.10 20.63
C ASP A 49 18.20 5.11 20.33
N MET A 50 17.34 4.82 21.32
CA MET A 50 16.18 3.93 21.12
C MET A 50 15.14 4.57 20.19
N LYS A 51 14.88 5.87 20.35
CA LYS A 51 13.97 6.62 19.46
C LYS A 51 14.49 6.61 18.02
N ALA A 52 15.77 6.92 17.81
CA ALA A 52 16.38 6.94 16.50
C ALA A 52 16.28 5.57 15.78
N ASN A 53 16.56 4.48 16.51
CA ASN A 53 16.39 3.13 15.96
C ASN A 53 14.92 2.84 15.59
N ALA A 54 13.97 3.22 16.46
CA ALA A 54 12.55 3.01 16.19
C ALA A 54 12.03 3.85 15.00
N GLU A 55 12.53 5.08 14.81
CA GLU A 55 12.22 5.89 13.63
C GLU A 55 12.72 5.21 12.34
N ILE A 56 13.94 4.65 12.36
CA ILE A 56 14.49 3.89 11.23
C ILE A 56 13.61 2.66 10.92
N ASP A 57 13.21 1.91 11.94
CA ASP A 57 12.38 0.73 11.77
C ASP A 57 10.99 1.07 11.20
N ILE A 58 10.36 2.13 11.68
CA ILE A 58 9.08 2.62 11.12
C ILE A 58 9.25 3.01 9.65
N GLN A 59 10.33 3.70 9.30
CA GLN A 59 10.58 4.10 7.92
C GLN A 59 10.77 2.88 7.02
N ASN A 60 11.59 1.91 7.46
CA ASN A 60 11.80 0.65 6.74
C ASN A 60 10.49 -0.15 6.55
N LEU A 61 9.65 -0.22 7.58
CA LEU A 61 8.33 -0.86 7.50
C LEU A 61 7.42 -0.13 6.50
N THR A 62 7.38 1.20 6.56
CA THR A 62 6.62 2.02 5.61
C THR A 62 7.03 1.70 4.18
N ASP A 63 8.33 1.78 3.88
CA ASP A 63 8.85 1.58 2.52
C ASP A 63 8.59 0.17 2.02
N LYS A 64 8.73 -0.84 2.89
CA LYS A 64 8.39 -2.23 2.60
C LYS A 64 6.93 -2.39 2.20
N PHE A 65 6.00 -1.79 2.94
CA PHE A 65 4.57 -1.95 2.66
C PHE A 65 4.10 -1.11 1.46
N ILE A 66 4.67 0.07 1.24
CA ILE A 66 4.43 0.84 0.00
C ILE A 66 4.84 0.01 -1.22
N LYS A 67 6.05 -0.57 -1.20
CA LYS A 67 6.53 -1.41 -2.30
C LYS A 67 5.62 -2.64 -2.50
N LYS A 68 5.19 -3.29 -1.42
CA LYS A 68 4.26 -4.43 -1.49
C LYS A 68 2.92 -4.04 -2.13
N VAL A 69 2.38 -2.86 -1.83
CA VAL A 69 1.16 -2.36 -2.46
C VAL A 69 1.36 -2.16 -3.96
N ASP A 70 2.47 -1.54 -4.37
CA ASP A 70 2.78 -1.32 -5.79
C ASP A 70 2.99 -2.65 -6.55
N GLU A 71 3.64 -3.64 -5.92
CA GLU A 71 3.81 -4.99 -6.48
C GLU A 71 2.46 -5.69 -6.69
N ILE A 72 1.58 -5.68 -5.67
CA ILE A 72 0.24 -6.28 -5.76
C ILE A 72 -0.59 -5.59 -6.85
N TYR A 73 -0.56 -4.26 -6.91
CA TYR A 73 -1.25 -3.51 -7.94
C TYR A 73 -0.75 -3.88 -9.33
N SER A 74 0.57 -3.96 -9.54
CA SER A 74 1.16 -4.32 -10.84
C SER A 74 0.74 -5.71 -11.30
N VAL A 75 0.74 -6.70 -10.39
CA VAL A 75 0.23 -8.05 -10.70
C VAL A 75 -1.25 -7.99 -11.07
N LYS A 76 -2.07 -7.31 -10.27
CA LYS A 76 -3.51 -7.22 -10.49
C LYS A 76 -3.87 -6.50 -11.79
N GLU A 77 -3.18 -5.42 -12.11
CA GLU A 77 -3.36 -4.68 -13.35
C GLU A 77 -3.03 -5.56 -14.57
N LYS A 78 -1.93 -6.31 -14.53
CA LYS A 78 -1.59 -7.27 -15.59
C LYS A 78 -2.66 -8.35 -15.74
N GLU A 79 -3.15 -8.94 -14.65
CA GLU A 79 -4.23 -9.92 -14.68
C GLU A 79 -5.51 -9.34 -15.31
N ILE A 80 -5.89 -8.12 -14.93
CA ILE A 80 -7.09 -7.45 -15.46
C ILE A 80 -6.96 -7.20 -16.96
N MET A 81 -5.76 -6.89 -17.45
CA MET A 81 -5.53 -6.53 -18.85
C MET A 81 -5.19 -7.72 -19.76
N THR A 82 -4.85 -8.88 -19.19
CA THR A 82 -4.53 -10.10 -19.95
C THR A 82 -5.81 -10.88 -20.29
N VAL A 83 -5.89 -11.42 -21.50
CA VAL A 83 -6.98 -12.32 -21.95
C VAL A 83 -6.63 -13.77 -21.63
#